data_AF-A0A976KTW6-F1
#
_entry.id   AF-A0A976KTW6-F1
#
_cell.length_a   1.000
_cell.length_b   1.000
_cell.length_c   1.000
_cell.angle_alpha   90.00
_cell.angle_beta   90.00
_cell.angle_gamma   90.00
#
_symmetry.space_group_name_H-M   'P 1'
#
loop_
_entity.id
_entity.type
_entity.pdbx_description
1 polymer ?
#
loop_
_entity_poly.entity_id
_entity_poly.type
_entity_poly.pdbx_seq_one_letter_code
_entity_poly.pdbx_strand_id
1 'polypeptide(L)'
;MNIDILRRLRRLAFQLTAPTRAARRSLWLVPLGLALGLTPSSASARDAGFGTAWPSDVEDPEAWVPSTSEANAKPLAFGYYLMELARLGEEAEDRKDWPRAAQFYRALSVAVPHRATGPRLLCRVHLAANETASAREACRETLARDGAKVGDFKKWIKLEAKAGKLLTEDEIADATGVIDHMRSQPDGRLASFEAECELGVHLDSNAMLSNCVPQLLQMAPDTVSTVAYAWHQAVATGDTATARKLVERARELGVNKKAIQRMASVTDQAAQRQSGCSGCATATSGGHPPWHAAVAVLGVLVTAAATRRRRDPL
;
A
#
# COMPACT_ATOMS: atom_id res chain seq x y z
N MET A 1 9.69 9.18 37.55
CA MET A 1 8.21 9.29 37.51
C MET A 1 7.68 8.20 36.57
N ASN A 2 6.87 7.26 37.09
CA ASN A 2 6.68 5.93 36.49
C ASN A 2 5.54 5.91 35.44
N ILE A 3 5.87 5.53 34.20
CA ILE A 3 4.98 5.54 33.02
C ILE A 3 3.75 4.62 33.21
N ASP A 4 3.82 3.61 34.09
CA ASP A 4 2.71 2.69 34.32
C ASP A 4 1.54 3.28 35.11
N ILE A 5 1.76 4.32 35.92
CA ILE A 5 0.68 4.98 36.68
C ILE A 5 -0.20 5.81 35.74
N LEU A 6 0.39 6.47 34.74
CA LEU A 6 -0.35 7.25 33.74
C LEU A 6 -1.18 6.37 32.79
N ARG A 7 -0.77 5.12 32.55
CA ARG A 7 -1.55 4.17 31.73
C ARG A 7 -2.78 3.62 32.46
N ARG A 8 -2.73 3.47 33.79
CA ARG A 8 -3.89 3.02 34.58
C ARG A 8 -4.95 4.11 34.73
N LEU A 9 -4.54 5.37 34.94
CA LEU A 9 -5.49 6.49 35.07
C LEU A 9 -6.26 6.78 33.77
N ARG A 10 -5.64 6.54 32.59
CA ARG A 10 -6.30 6.76 31.30
C ARG A 10 -7.39 5.72 30.97
N ARG A 11 -7.39 4.54 31.62
CA ARG A 11 -8.46 3.53 31.43
C ARG A 11 -9.71 3.81 32.26
N LEU A 12 -9.61 4.59 33.34
CA LEU A 12 -10.77 4.89 34.19
C LEU A 12 -11.61 6.06 33.65
N ALA A 13 -11.05 6.93 32.82
CA ALA A 13 -11.79 8.07 32.26
C ALA A 13 -12.75 7.70 31.11
N PHE A 14 -12.72 6.48 30.57
CA PHE A 14 -13.48 6.11 29.36
C PHE A 14 -14.77 5.31 29.62
N GLN A 15 -15.16 5.10 30.88
CA GLN A 15 -16.36 4.32 31.22
C GLN A 15 -17.62 5.15 31.54
N LEU A 16 -17.60 6.49 31.43
CA LEU A 16 -18.70 7.32 31.93
C LEU A 16 -19.62 7.97 30.87
N THR A 17 -19.53 7.63 29.59
CA THR A 17 -20.46 8.19 28.58
C THR A 17 -20.90 7.14 27.55
N ALA A 18 -21.75 6.21 27.96
CA ALA A 18 -22.52 5.40 27.02
C ALA A 18 -23.91 6.05 26.81
N PRO A 19 -24.23 6.59 25.63
CA PRO A 19 -25.58 7.04 25.34
C PRO A 19 -26.49 5.81 25.14
N THR A 20 -27.53 5.75 25.96
CA THR A 20 -28.64 4.79 25.87
C THR A 20 -29.34 4.90 24.51
N ARG A 21 -29.34 3.81 23.73
CA ARG A 21 -30.16 3.68 22.52
C ARG A 21 -31.62 3.53 22.91
N ALA A 22 -32.34 4.64 23.01
CA ALA A 22 -33.79 4.66 23.03
C ALA A 22 -34.33 4.34 21.63
N ALA A 23 -35.19 3.33 21.57
CA ALA A 23 -35.94 2.93 20.40
C ALA A 23 -36.80 4.10 19.88
N ARG A 24 -36.60 4.50 18.62
CA ARG A 24 -37.58 5.31 17.88
C ARG A 24 -38.08 4.50 16.69
N ARG A 25 -39.16 3.77 16.94
CA ARG A 25 -40.15 3.41 15.92
C ARG A 25 -40.88 4.71 15.55
N SER A 26 -40.76 5.15 14.32
CA SER A 26 -41.66 6.16 13.77
C SER A 26 -42.02 5.74 12.35
N LEU A 27 -43.20 5.11 12.26
CA LEU A 27 -44.03 5.11 11.07
C LEU A 27 -44.25 6.57 10.66
N TRP A 28 -43.93 6.91 9.42
CA TRP A 28 -44.55 8.02 8.73
C TRP A 28 -44.98 7.57 7.34
N LEU A 29 -46.29 7.37 7.22
CA LEU A 29 -47.05 7.49 5.98
C LEU A 29 -47.03 8.96 5.56
N VAL A 30 -46.57 9.26 4.34
CA VAL A 30 -46.75 10.57 3.69
C VAL A 30 -46.96 10.34 2.18
N PRO A 31 -47.82 11.15 1.53
CA PRO A 31 -48.68 10.71 0.44
C PRO A 31 -48.12 10.98 -0.97
N LEU A 32 -48.73 10.31 -1.95
CA LEU A 32 -48.67 10.64 -3.37
C LEU A 32 -49.16 12.08 -3.60
N GLY A 33 -48.24 12.97 -3.96
CA GLY A 33 -48.54 14.29 -4.50
C GLY A 33 -47.94 14.43 -5.89
N LEU A 34 -48.80 14.47 -6.92
CA LEU A 34 -48.44 14.92 -8.27
C LEU A 34 -48.07 16.41 -8.21
N ALA A 35 -46.80 16.74 -8.45
CA ALA A 35 -46.37 18.10 -8.72
C ALA A 35 -45.75 18.17 -10.13
N LEU A 36 -46.56 18.66 -11.08
CA LEU A 36 -46.11 19.23 -12.34
C LEU A 36 -45.57 20.64 -12.03
N GLY A 37 -44.31 20.93 -12.37
CA GLY A 37 -43.85 22.33 -12.38
C GLY A 37 -42.36 22.53 -12.21
N LEU A 38 -41.76 23.12 -13.26
CA LEU A 38 -40.57 23.97 -13.26
C LEU A 38 -39.28 23.29 -12.78
N THR A 39 -38.48 22.81 -13.73
CA THR A 39 -37.05 22.60 -13.51
C THR A 39 -36.36 23.97 -13.39
N PRO A 40 -35.91 24.41 -12.20
CA PRO A 40 -35.04 25.57 -12.13
C PRO A 40 -33.77 25.21 -12.88
N SER A 41 -33.52 25.88 -14.01
CA SER A 41 -32.20 25.94 -14.62
C SER A 41 -31.30 26.68 -13.64
N SER A 42 -30.80 25.94 -12.65
CA SER A 42 -29.69 26.39 -11.83
C SER A 42 -28.47 26.32 -12.73
N ALA A 43 -28.32 27.33 -13.59
CA ALA A 43 -27.02 27.75 -14.04
C ALA A 43 -26.29 28.20 -12.77
N SER A 44 -25.70 27.24 -12.05
CA SER A 44 -24.72 27.56 -11.05
C SER A 44 -23.68 28.39 -11.79
N ALA A 45 -23.57 29.67 -11.42
CA ALA A 45 -22.37 30.43 -11.67
C ALA A 45 -21.26 29.55 -11.11
N ARG A 46 -20.57 28.81 -11.99
CA ARG A 46 -19.33 28.15 -11.63
C ARG A 46 -18.47 29.29 -11.17
N ASP A 47 -18.28 29.40 -9.86
CA ASP A 47 -17.33 30.31 -9.25
C ASP A 47 -16.10 30.27 -10.14
N ALA A 48 -15.79 31.39 -10.79
CA ALA A 48 -14.64 31.48 -11.66
C ALA A 48 -13.46 31.07 -10.79
N GLY A 49 -12.95 29.85 -11.01
CA GLY A 49 -11.82 29.29 -10.28
C GLY A 49 -10.70 30.31 -10.25
N PHE A 50 -9.82 30.25 -9.26
CA PHE A 50 -8.67 31.14 -9.10
C PHE A 50 -8.18 31.58 -10.48
N GLY A 51 -8.42 32.84 -10.88
CA GLY A 51 -8.44 33.27 -12.29
C GLY A 51 -7.12 33.01 -13.03
N THR A 52 -6.87 31.75 -13.39
CA THR A 52 -5.63 31.30 -14.00
C THR A 52 -5.68 31.69 -15.46
N ALA A 53 -4.53 32.11 -15.98
CA ALA A 53 -4.37 32.37 -17.40
C ALA A 53 -4.60 31.11 -18.27
N TRP A 54 -4.74 29.93 -17.65
CA TRP A 54 -4.90 28.64 -18.30
C TRP A 54 -6.18 27.95 -17.82
N PRO A 55 -7.03 27.46 -18.74
CA PRO A 55 -8.18 26.63 -18.40
C PRO A 55 -7.76 25.31 -17.75
N SER A 56 -8.40 24.96 -16.63
CA SER A 56 -8.17 23.70 -15.90
C SER A 56 -9.39 22.77 -15.95
N ASP A 57 -10.61 23.30 -15.95
CA ASP A 57 -11.87 22.54 -16.09
C ASP A 57 -12.21 22.28 -17.57
N VAL A 58 -11.29 21.59 -18.24
CA VAL A 58 -11.40 21.22 -19.66
C VAL A 58 -11.43 19.70 -19.79
N GLU A 59 -12.07 19.21 -20.85
CA GLU A 59 -12.17 17.77 -21.11
C GLU A 59 -10.78 17.10 -21.23
N ASP A 60 -9.80 17.83 -21.76
CA ASP A 60 -8.40 17.43 -21.86
C ASP A 60 -7.48 18.45 -21.15
N PRO A 61 -7.16 18.27 -19.86
CA PRO A 61 -6.30 19.20 -19.12
C PRO A 61 -4.83 19.19 -19.59
N GLU A 62 -4.37 18.13 -20.27
CA GLU A 62 -2.98 18.05 -20.75
C GLU A 62 -2.70 19.02 -21.90
N ALA A 63 -3.68 19.20 -22.80
CA ALA A 63 -3.57 20.12 -23.93
C ALA A 63 -3.38 21.59 -23.53
N TRP A 64 -3.68 21.93 -22.26
CA TRP A 64 -3.60 23.30 -21.73
C TRP A 64 -2.43 23.52 -20.79
N VAL A 65 -1.55 22.53 -20.63
CA VAL A 65 -0.33 22.69 -19.83
C VAL A 65 0.58 23.70 -20.52
N PRO A 66 0.95 24.82 -19.86
CA PRO A 66 1.85 25.80 -20.45
C PRO A 66 3.22 25.18 -20.71
N SER A 67 3.90 25.68 -21.74
CA SER A 67 5.31 25.39 -21.92
C SER A 67 6.14 25.88 -20.74
N THR A 68 7.33 25.31 -20.54
CA THR A 68 8.26 25.74 -19.48
C THR A 68 8.57 27.24 -19.56
N SER A 69 8.67 27.80 -20.77
CA SER A 69 8.92 29.24 -20.97
C SER A 69 7.75 30.09 -20.46
N GLU A 70 6.52 29.72 -20.79
CA GLU A 70 5.30 30.43 -20.35
C GLU A 70 5.08 30.31 -18.83
N ALA A 71 5.33 29.13 -18.27
CA ALA A 71 5.28 28.89 -16.84
C ALA A 71 6.27 29.80 -16.08
N ASN A 72 7.51 29.91 -16.58
CA ASN A 72 8.55 30.76 -15.99
C ASN A 72 8.28 32.25 -16.16
N ALA A 73 7.57 32.67 -17.22
CA ALA A 73 7.18 34.06 -17.42
C ALA A 73 6.10 34.52 -16.41
N LYS A 74 5.31 33.59 -15.85
CA LYS A 74 4.21 33.88 -14.92
C LYS A 74 4.18 32.86 -13.76
N PRO A 75 5.23 32.80 -12.90
CA PRO A 75 5.41 31.71 -11.95
C PRO A 75 4.30 31.63 -10.90
N LEU A 76 3.75 32.78 -10.47
CA LEU A 76 2.63 32.80 -9.53
C LEU A 76 1.35 32.23 -10.15
N ALA A 77 1.03 32.63 -11.38
CA ALA A 77 -0.13 32.09 -12.10
C ALA A 77 0.04 30.59 -12.34
N PHE A 78 1.27 30.15 -12.65
CA PHE A 78 1.56 28.74 -12.87
C PHE A 78 1.38 27.93 -11.57
N GLY A 79 1.81 28.48 -10.43
CA GLY A 79 1.54 27.90 -9.11
C GLY A 79 0.04 27.68 -8.85
N TYR A 80 -0.81 28.67 -9.17
CA TYR A 80 -2.26 28.52 -9.05
C TYR A 80 -2.83 27.45 -9.99
N TYR A 81 -2.32 27.36 -11.22
CA TYR A 81 -2.72 26.31 -12.16
C TYR A 81 -2.39 24.91 -11.64
N LEU A 82 -1.20 24.71 -11.05
CA LEU A 82 -0.84 23.43 -10.42
C LEU A 82 -1.73 23.06 -9.23
N MET A 83 -2.05 24.05 -8.38
CA MET A 83 -2.97 23.85 -7.25
C MET A 83 -4.37 23.46 -7.73
N GLU A 84 -4.84 24.08 -8.80
CA GLU A 84 -6.14 23.81 -9.38
C GLU A 84 -6.24 22.42 -10.01
N LEU A 85 -5.21 21.97 -10.76
CA LEU A 85 -5.13 20.60 -11.26
C LEU A 85 -5.16 19.58 -10.10
N ALA A 86 -4.41 19.82 -9.03
CA ALA A 86 -4.41 18.95 -7.86
C ALA A 86 -5.79 18.89 -7.20
N ARG A 87 -6.43 20.06 -6.98
CA ARG A 87 -7.79 20.15 -6.42
C ARG A 87 -8.81 19.38 -7.26
N LEU A 88 -8.81 19.57 -8.58
CA LEU A 88 -9.73 18.88 -9.49
C LEU A 88 -9.51 17.37 -9.51
N GLY A 89 -8.26 16.92 -9.42
CA GLY A 89 -7.90 15.51 -9.27
C GLY A 89 -8.43 14.90 -7.96
N GLU A 90 -8.25 15.60 -6.85
CA GLU A 90 -8.76 15.18 -5.53
C GLU A 90 -10.29 15.12 -5.51
N GLU A 91 -10.97 16.11 -6.07
CA GLU A 91 -12.43 16.10 -6.19
C GLU A 91 -12.96 14.95 -7.05
N ALA A 92 -12.23 14.58 -8.11
CA ALA A 92 -12.57 13.41 -8.91
C ALA A 92 -12.34 12.11 -8.11
N GLU A 93 -11.26 11.99 -7.33
CA GLU A 93 -11.04 10.85 -6.42
C GLU A 93 -12.16 10.72 -5.37
N ASP A 94 -12.60 11.83 -4.77
CA ASP A 94 -13.69 11.84 -3.79
C ASP A 94 -15.02 11.35 -4.39
N ARG A 95 -15.25 11.66 -5.68
CA ARG A 95 -16.38 11.14 -6.46
C ARG A 95 -16.13 9.71 -6.98
N LYS A 96 -14.95 9.13 -6.76
CA LYS A 96 -14.47 7.85 -7.31
C LYS A 96 -14.46 7.82 -8.84
N ASP A 97 -14.34 8.98 -9.47
CA ASP A 97 -14.14 9.13 -10.90
C ASP A 97 -12.64 8.99 -11.21
N TRP A 98 -12.15 7.76 -11.13
CA TRP A 98 -10.73 7.46 -11.31
C TRP A 98 -10.18 7.87 -12.67
N PRO A 99 -10.89 7.65 -13.81
CA PRO A 99 -10.41 8.12 -15.10
C PRO A 99 -10.21 9.62 -15.14
N ARG A 100 -11.17 10.39 -14.59
CA ARG A 100 -11.06 11.85 -14.54
C ARG A 100 -9.94 12.32 -13.62
N ALA A 101 -9.78 11.70 -12.45
CA ALA A 101 -8.65 11.99 -11.56
C ALA A 101 -7.30 11.73 -12.25
N ALA A 102 -7.19 10.62 -12.99
CA ALA A 102 -5.98 10.28 -13.73
C ALA A 102 -5.64 11.31 -14.81
N GLN A 103 -6.62 11.87 -15.52
CA GLN A 103 -6.39 12.95 -16.49
C GLN A 103 -5.74 14.18 -15.82
N PHE A 104 -6.27 14.65 -14.70
CA PHE A 104 -5.71 15.81 -14.00
C PHE A 104 -4.29 15.55 -13.46
N TYR A 105 -4.02 14.35 -12.94
CA TYR A 105 -2.68 14.02 -12.46
C TYR A 105 -1.67 13.75 -13.58
N ARG A 106 -2.12 13.37 -14.78
CA ARG A 106 -1.25 13.31 -15.96
C ARG A 106 -0.90 14.71 -16.44
N ALA A 107 -1.87 15.63 -16.52
CA ALA A 107 -1.60 17.04 -16.77
C ALA A 107 -0.61 17.62 -15.74
N LEU A 108 -0.75 17.27 -14.46
CA LEU A 108 0.20 17.68 -13.41
C LEU A 108 1.61 17.11 -13.65
N SER A 109 1.72 15.86 -14.10
CA SER A 109 3.00 15.21 -14.44
C SER A 109 3.67 15.87 -15.64
N VAL A 110 2.89 16.29 -16.65
CA VAL A 110 3.39 17.03 -17.82
C VAL A 110 3.83 18.44 -17.42
N ALA A 111 3.06 19.11 -16.55
CA ALA A 111 3.36 20.47 -16.10
C ALA A 111 4.65 20.55 -15.26
N VAL A 112 4.94 19.51 -14.46
CA VAL A 112 6.13 19.47 -13.59
C VAL A 112 6.90 18.17 -13.79
N PRO A 113 7.55 17.98 -14.95
CA PRO A 113 8.08 16.69 -15.37
C PRO A 113 9.25 16.22 -14.50
N HIS A 114 9.92 17.09 -13.75
CA HIS A 114 11.06 16.65 -12.92
C HIS A 114 10.66 16.18 -11.52
N ARG A 115 9.38 16.29 -11.14
CA ARG A 115 8.92 16.03 -9.77
C ARG A 115 8.08 14.77 -9.66
N ALA A 116 8.33 13.98 -8.63
CA ALA A 116 7.62 12.73 -8.38
C ALA A 116 6.14 12.90 -8.02
N THR A 117 5.66 14.12 -7.73
CA THR A 117 4.29 14.35 -7.22
C THR A 117 3.20 13.89 -8.19
N GLY A 118 3.27 14.28 -9.46
CA GLY A 118 2.28 13.88 -10.48
C GLY A 118 2.20 12.35 -10.65
N PRO A 119 3.32 11.68 -10.99
CA PRO A 119 3.35 10.22 -11.14
C PRO A 119 2.95 9.47 -9.86
N ARG A 120 3.28 9.99 -8.67
CA ARG A 120 2.86 9.40 -7.39
C ARG A 120 1.34 9.39 -7.25
N LEU A 121 0.68 10.47 -7.64
CA LEU A 121 -0.77 10.60 -7.59
C LEU A 121 -1.42 9.69 -8.65
N LEU A 122 -0.86 9.62 -9.87
CA LEU A 122 -1.28 8.65 -10.89
C LEU A 122 -1.18 7.21 -10.41
N CYS A 123 -0.04 6.81 -9.83
CA CYS A 123 0.18 5.51 -9.22
C CYS A 123 -0.92 5.20 -8.18
N ARG A 124 -1.29 6.16 -7.33
CA ARG A 124 -2.38 6.01 -6.34
C ARG A 124 -3.74 5.78 -7.02
N VAL A 125 -4.10 6.60 -7.99
CA VAL A 125 -5.41 6.52 -8.67
C VAL A 125 -5.54 5.22 -9.45
N HIS A 126 -4.53 4.81 -10.21
CA HIS A 126 -4.57 3.54 -10.94
C HIS A 126 -4.66 2.33 -10.00
N LEU A 127 -4.01 2.36 -8.84
CA LEU A 127 -4.19 1.33 -7.80
C LEU A 127 -5.62 1.31 -7.25
N ALA A 128 -6.23 2.47 -7.02
CA ALA A 128 -7.63 2.56 -6.56
C ALA A 128 -8.63 2.08 -7.62
N ALA A 129 -8.31 2.28 -8.90
CA ALA A 129 -9.07 1.82 -10.05
C ALA A 129 -8.87 0.32 -10.38
N ASN A 130 -7.95 -0.37 -9.70
CA ASN A 130 -7.48 -1.73 -10.05
C ASN A 130 -6.88 -1.84 -11.47
N GLU A 131 -6.31 -0.76 -11.99
CA GLU A 131 -5.63 -0.70 -13.28
C GLU A 131 -4.15 -1.06 -13.11
N THR A 132 -3.85 -2.34 -12.84
CA THR A 132 -2.51 -2.81 -12.44
C THR A 132 -1.39 -2.40 -13.42
N ALA A 133 -1.62 -2.47 -14.73
CA ALA A 133 -0.61 -2.13 -15.73
C ALA A 133 -0.24 -0.63 -15.65
N SER A 134 -1.25 0.25 -15.71
CA SER A 134 -1.08 1.70 -15.60
C SER A 134 -0.49 2.10 -14.24
N ALA A 135 -0.88 1.42 -13.16
CA ALA A 135 -0.30 1.62 -11.85
C ALA A 135 1.20 1.30 -11.85
N ARG A 136 1.62 0.18 -12.44
CA ARG A 136 3.04 -0.20 -12.50
C ARG A 136 3.88 0.83 -13.23
N GLU A 137 3.41 1.32 -14.37
CA GLU A 137 4.07 2.37 -15.15
C GLU A 137 4.20 3.66 -14.34
N ALA A 138 3.11 4.19 -13.79
CA ALA A 138 3.12 5.43 -13.02
C ALA A 138 3.95 5.32 -11.73
N CYS A 139 3.90 4.18 -11.04
CA CYS A 139 4.71 3.95 -9.84
C CYS A 139 6.20 3.87 -10.22
N ARG A 140 6.57 3.21 -11.32
CA ARG A 140 7.96 3.18 -11.83
C ARG A 140 8.45 4.58 -12.21
N GLU A 141 7.62 5.35 -12.92
CA GLU A 141 7.93 6.73 -13.27
C GLU A 141 8.17 7.59 -12.02
N THR A 142 7.39 7.38 -10.95
CA THR A 142 7.60 8.07 -9.66
C THR A 142 9.02 7.88 -9.13
N LEU A 143 9.58 6.68 -9.26
CA LEU A 143 10.91 6.35 -8.73
C LEU A 143 12.05 7.03 -9.50
N ALA A 144 11.81 7.37 -10.77
CA ALA A 144 12.79 8.01 -11.65
C ALA A 144 12.85 9.54 -11.51
N ARG A 145 12.06 10.14 -10.60
CA ARG A 145 11.83 11.59 -10.52
C ARG A 145 12.28 12.16 -9.18
N ASP A 146 12.61 13.45 -9.15
CA ASP A 146 13.05 14.11 -7.92
C ASP A 146 11.93 14.16 -6.88
N GLY A 147 12.31 13.91 -5.63
CA GLY A 147 11.38 13.89 -4.50
C GLY A 147 10.59 12.59 -4.37
N ALA A 148 10.99 11.51 -5.05
CA ALA A 148 10.61 10.15 -4.69
C ALA A 148 10.95 9.87 -3.22
N LYS A 149 10.08 9.16 -2.51
CA LYS A 149 10.21 8.85 -1.09
C LYS A 149 10.38 7.35 -0.89
N VAL A 150 10.99 6.93 0.22
CA VAL A 150 11.06 5.52 0.66
C VAL A 150 9.73 4.77 0.52
N GLY A 151 8.61 5.44 0.83
CA GLY A 151 7.27 4.86 0.69
C GLY A 151 6.82 4.58 -0.75
N ASP A 152 7.36 5.29 -1.75
CA ASP A 152 7.06 5.05 -3.17
C ASP A 152 7.75 3.77 -3.65
N PHE A 153 9.02 3.58 -3.29
CA PHE A 153 9.78 2.37 -3.60
C PHE A 153 9.12 1.12 -3.00
N LYS A 154 8.73 1.17 -1.72
CA LYS A 154 7.98 0.08 -1.07
C LYS A 154 6.68 -0.25 -1.79
N LYS A 155 5.94 0.77 -2.23
CA LYS A 155 4.66 0.59 -2.93
C LYS A 155 4.87 -0.09 -4.28
N TRP A 156 5.89 0.31 -5.03
CA TRP A 156 6.22 -0.31 -6.32
C TRP A 156 6.65 -1.77 -6.15
N ILE A 157 7.57 -2.10 -5.22
CA ILE A 157 7.99 -3.50 -4.95
C ILE A 157 6.79 -4.37 -4.56
N LYS A 158 5.89 -3.85 -3.72
CA LYS A 158 4.66 -4.55 -3.34
C LYS A 158 3.71 -4.77 -4.51
N LEU A 159 3.68 -3.86 -5.48
CA LEU A 159 2.87 -4.00 -6.69
C LEU A 159 3.45 -5.07 -7.60
N GLU A 160 4.77 -5.08 -7.79
CA GLU A 160 5.49 -6.12 -8.54
C GLU A 160 5.25 -7.51 -7.93
N ALA A 161 5.43 -7.65 -6.60
CA ALA A 161 5.17 -8.89 -5.86
C ALA A 161 3.70 -9.37 -5.88
N LYS A 162 2.76 -8.52 -6.31
CA LYS A 162 1.34 -8.87 -6.42
C LYS A 162 0.87 -9.18 -7.83
N ALA A 163 1.70 -8.96 -8.84
CA ALA A 163 1.28 -9.06 -10.25
C ALA A 163 0.87 -10.49 -10.66
N GLY A 164 1.03 -11.51 -9.80
CA GLY A 164 0.52 -12.87 -9.98
C GLY A 164 1.27 -13.69 -11.02
N LYS A 165 2.11 -13.04 -11.84
CA LYS A 165 3.12 -13.66 -12.69
C LYS A 165 4.44 -13.81 -11.94
N LEU A 166 5.24 -14.78 -12.34
CA LEU A 166 6.65 -14.82 -11.99
C LEU A 166 7.31 -13.56 -12.57
N LEU A 167 8.14 -12.90 -11.75
CA LEU A 167 8.95 -11.78 -12.22
C LEU A 167 10.00 -12.29 -13.19
N THR A 168 10.27 -11.53 -14.26
CA THR A 168 11.41 -11.79 -15.14
C THR A 168 12.73 -11.50 -14.43
N GLU A 169 13.84 -12.01 -14.96
CA GLU A 169 15.17 -11.70 -14.41
C GLU A 169 15.45 -10.19 -14.39
N ASP A 170 15.04 -9.47 -15.45
CA ASP A 170 15.12 -8.01 -15.51
C ASP A 170 14.25 -7.32 -14.46
N GLU A 171 13.02 -7.82 -14.21
CA GLU A 171 12.14 -7.27 -13.17
C GLU A 171 12.73 -7.51 -11.76
N ILE A 172 13.39 -8.64 -11.55
CA ILE A 172 14.11 -8.94 -10.29
C ILE A 172 15.31 -8.00 -10.15
N ALA A 173 16.09 -7.79 -11.21
CA ALA A 173 17.24 -6.88 -11.20
C ALA A 173 16.84 -5.42 -10.97
N ASP A 174 15.75 -4.96 -11.59
CA ASP A 174 15.16 -3.65 -11.33
C ASP A 174 14.77 -3.53 -9.83
N ALA A 175 14.13 -4.55 -9.28
CA ALA A 175 13.68 -4.56 -7.88
C ALA A 175 14.84 -4.54 -6.89
N THR A 176 15.90 -5.32 -7.13
CA THR A 176 17.10 -5.33 -6.27
C THR A 176 17.87 -4.02 -6.38
N GLY A 177 18.00 -3.44 -7.58
CA GLY A 177 18.61 -2.11 -7.77
C GLY A 177 17.89 -1.01 -6.99
N VAL A 178 16.55 -1.04 -6.97
CA VAL A 178 15.74 -0.14 -6.13
C VAL A 178 15.99 -0.38 -4.64
N ILE A 179 16.03 -1.62 -4.18
CA ILE A 179 16.31 -1.97 -2.78
C ILE A 179 17.68 -1.46 -2.36
N ASP A 180 18.71 -1.63 -3.20
CA ASP A 180 20.06 -1.15 -2.94
C ASP A 180 20.12 0.37 -2.87
N HIS A 181 19.42 1.06 -3.77
CA HIS A 181 19.27 2.51 -3.70
C HIS A 181 18.61 2.96 -2.39
N MET A 182 17.50 2.34 -1.98
CA MET A 182 16.86 2.62 -0.69
C MET A 182 17.83 2.41 0.48
N ARG A 183 18.64 1.34 0.44
CA ARG A 183 19.61 1.02 1.50
C ARG A 183 20.68 2.10 1.67
N SER A 184 21.01 2.82 0.59
CA SER A 184 21.94 3.95 0.61
C SER A 184 21.36 5.22 1.22
N GLN A 185 20.03 5.32 1.37
CA GLN A 185 19.38 6.48 1.97
C GLN A 185 19.36 6.40 3.51
N PRO A 186 19.62 7.50 4.24
CA PRO A 186 19.67 7.50 5.70
C PRO A 186 18.43 6.94 6.40
N ASP A 187 17.24 7.20 5.85
CA ASP A 187 15.94 6.73 6.36
C ASP A 187 15.41 5.49 5.62
N GLY A 188 16.10 5.04 4.56
CA GLY A 188 15.68 3.94 3.72
C GLY A 188 16.13 2.55 4.18
N ARG A 189 17.10 2.45 5.09
CA ARG A 189 17.71 1.15 5.48
C ARG A 189 16.73 0.12 6.06
N LEU A 190 15.84 0.53 6.98
CA LEU A 190 14.84 -0.41 7.51
C LEU A 190 13.88 -0.86 6.39
N ALA A 191 13.42 0.11 5.60
CA ALA A 191 12.51 -0.12 4.49
C ALA A 191 13.11 -0.99 3.39
N SER A 192 14.42 -0.89 3.12
CA SER A 192 15.10 -1.74 2.14
C SER A 192 15.09 -3.20 2.57
N PHE A 193 15.31 -3.51 3.87
CA PHE A 193 15.23 -4.89 4.35
C PHE A 193 13.80 -5.43 4.36
N GLU A 194 12.80 -4.59 4.68
CA GLU A 194 11.39 -4.99 4.55
C GLU A 194 11.04 -5.31 3.09
N ALA A 195 11.50 -4.49 2.15
CA ALA A 195 11.26 -4.67 0.74
C ALA A 195 12.00 -5.90 0.15
N GLU A 196 13.25 -6.14 0.58
CA GLU A 196 14.01 -7.35 0.25
C GLU A 196 13.32 -8.62 0.76
N CYS A 197 12.80 -8.59 1.99
CA CYS A 197 12.02 -9.69 2.52
C CYS A 197 10.68 -9.89 1.80
N GLU A 198 10.00 -8.81 1.41
CA GLU A 198 8.76 -8.90 0.61
C GLU A 198 9.03 -9.55 -0.75
N LEU A 199 10.10 -9.14 -1.43
CA LEU A 199 10.56 -9.75 -2.68
C LEU A 199 10.98 -11.21 -2.47
N GLY A 200 11.72 -11.50 -1.40
CA GLY A 200 12.15 -12.85 -1.04
C GLY A 200 10.98 -13.81 -0.79
N VAL A 201 9.92 -13.37 -0.11
CA VAL A 201 8.69 -14.15 0.05
C VAL A 201 8.01 -14.40 -1.30
N HIS A 202 7.93 -13.38 -2.15
CA HIS A 202 7.28 -13.51 -3.46
C HIS A 202 8.01 -14.49 -4.38
N LEU A 203 9.34 -14.45 -4.38
CA LEU A 203 10.20 -15.30 -5.20
C LEU A 203 10.49 -16.68 -4.57
N ASP A 204 10.00 -16.93 -3.35
CA ASP A 204 10.40 -18.09 -2.53
C ASP A 204 11.94 -18.21 -2.38
N SER A 205 12.61 -17.07 -2.29
CA SER A 205 14.08 -16.98 -2.25
C SER A 205 14.61 -17.05 -0.83
N ASN A 206 15.02 -18.26 -0.42
CA ASN A 206 15.68 -18.48 0.87
C ASN A 206 16.94 -17.62 1.06
N ALA A 207 17.69 -17.37 -0.03
CA ALA A 207 18.87 -16.52 0.02
C ALA A 207 18.51 -15.08 0.42
N MET A 208 17.51 -14.47 -0.22
CA MET A 208 17.03 -13.13 0.15
C MET A 208 16.52 -13.10 1.59
N LEU A 209 15.71 -14.09 2.00
CA LEU A 209 15.19 -14.17 3.36
C LEU A 209 16.31 -14.31 4.41
N SER A 210 17.34 -15.11 4.11
CA SER A 210 18.51 -15.26 4.99
C SER A 210 19.32 -13.98 5.16
N ASN A 211 19.30 -13.09 4.16
CA ASN A 211 19.98 -11.81 4.23
C ASN A 211 19.16 -10.77 5.01
N CYS A 212 17.87 -10.63 4.69
CA CYS A 212 17.05 -9.55 5.22
C CYS A 212 16.46 -9.81 6.62
N VAL A 213 16.09 -11.05 6.96
CA VAL A 213 15.40 -11.35 8.23
C VAL A 213 16.26 -11.05 9.46
N PRO A 214 17.55 -11.43 9.54
CA PRO A 214 18.39 -11.10 10.69
C PRO A 214 18.50 -9.59 10.94
N GLN A 215 18.55 -8.80 9.85
CA GLN A 215 18.61 -7.35 9.92
C GLN A 215 17.29 -6.77 10.47
N LEU A 216 16.14 -7.29 10.01
CA LEU A 216 14.84 -6.89 10.54
C LEU A 216 14.64 -7.28 12.01
N LEU A 217 15.11 -8.46 12.43
CA LEU A 217 15.06 -8.88 13.83
C LEU A 217 15.91 -7.98 14.74
N GLN A 218 17.03 -7.46 14.23
CA GLN A 218 17.85 -6.50 14.96
C GLN A 218 17.20 -5.12 15.05
N MET A 219 16.66 -4.61 13.93
CA MET A 219 16.18 -3.23 13.83
C MET A 219 14.72 -3.05 14.31
N ALA A 220 13.88 -4.07 14.14
CA ALA A 220 12.44 -4.00 14.33
C ALA A 220 11.83 -5.37 14.74
N PRO A 221 12.27 -6.00 15.85
CA PRO A 221 11.88 -7.37 16.23
C PRO A 221 10.38 -7.55 16.49
N ASP A 222 9.70 -6.51 16.95
CA ASP A 222 8.33 -6.57 17.45
C ASP A 222 7.29 -6.10 16.44
N THR A 223 7.65 -6.01 15.16
CA THR A 223 6.70 -5.67 14.11
C THR A 223 6.04 -6.93 13.55
N VAL A 224 4.78 -6.78 13.12
CA VAL A 224 4.03 -7.87 12.48
C VAL A 224 4.72 -8.36 11.21
N SER A 225 5.31 -7.45 10.42
CA SER A 225 6.08 -7.78 9.21
C SER A 225 7.30 -8.62 9.53
N THR A 226 8.15 -8.19 10.49
CA THR A 226 9.34 -8.95 10.89
C THR A 226 9.00 -10.38 11.33
N VAL A 227 7.96 -10.55 12.17
CA VAL A 227 7.53 -11.89 12.62
C VAL A 227 7.01 -12.73 11.45
N ALA A 228 6.29 -12.12 10.51
CA ALA A 228 5.80 -12.83 9.33
C ALA A 228 6.93 -13.29 8.41
N TYR A 229 7.94 -12.44 8.16
CA TYR A 229 9.09 -12.81 7.33
C TYR A 229 9.98 -13.86 8.00
N ALA A 230 10.23 -13.72 9.31
CA ALA A 230 10.95 -14.73 10.07
C ALA A 230 10.21 -16.08 10.06
N TRP A 231 8.88 -16.06 10.15
CA TRP A 231 8.07 -17.27 10.07
C TRP A 231 8.16 -17.92 8.69
N HIS A 232 8.12 -17.11 7.62
CA HIS A 232 8.29 -17.59 6.26
C HIS A 232 9.65 -18.26 6.06
N GLN A 233 10.73 -17.63 6.52
CA GLN A 233 12.06 -18.20 6.49
C GLN A 233 12.12 -19.54 7.24
N ALA A 234 11.59 -19.59 8.46
CA ALA A 234 11.59 -20.80 9.28
C ALA A 234 10.81 -21.96 8.61
N VAL A 235 9.68 -21.67 7.96
CA VAL A 235 8.94 -22.68 7.19
C VAL A 235 9.76 -23.17 6.00
N ALA A 236 10.36 -22.25 5.25
CA ALA A 236 11.12 -22.56 4.04
C ALA A 236 12.42 -23.34 4.32
N THR A 237 13.02 -23.15 5.50
CA THR A 237 14.18 -23.93 5.97
C THR A 237 13.79 -25.20 6.74
N GLY A 238 12.49 -25.46 6.92
CA GLY A 238 12.02 -26.60 7.69
C GLY A 238 12.22 -26.49 9.20
N ASP A 239 12.54 -25.31 9.74
CA ASP A 239 12.59 -25.10 11.19
C ASP A 239 11.17 -24.92 11.77
N THR A 240 10.45 -26.03 11.85
CA THR A 240 9.05 -26.05 12.30
C THR A 240 8.90 -25.69 13.78
N ALA A 241 9.96 -25.90 14.59
CA ALA A 241 9.97 -25.49 15.99
C ALA A 241 10.00 -23.97 16.12
N THR A 242 10.89 -23.29 15.39
CA THR A 242 10.94 -21.83 15.35
C THR A 242 9.67 -21.24 14.71
N ALA A 243 9.17 -21.85 13.63
CA ALA A 243 7.92 -21.40 13.00
C ALA A 243 6.74 -21.42 14.00
N ARG A 244 6.58 -22.46 14.83
CA ARG A 244 5.54 -22.50 15.87
C ARG A 244 5.68 -21.38 16.90
N LYS A 245 6.90 -21.09 17.37
CA LYS A 245 7.16 -19.98 18.30
C LYS A 245 6.75 -18.63 17.68
N LEU A 246 7.02 -18.44 16.39
CA LEU A 246 6.66 -17.22 15.67
C LEU A 246 5.14 -17.10 15.46
N VAL A 247 4.40 -18.20 15.33
CA VAL A 247 2.93 -18.19 15.33
C VAL A 247 2.38 -17.67 16.66
N GLU A 248 2.93 -18.12 17.80
CA GLU A 248 2.54 -17.59 19.11
C GLU A 248 2.88 -16.11 19.25
N ARG A 249 4.09 -15.72 18.84
CA ARG A 249 4.51 -14.31 18.84
C ARG A 249 3.57 -13.44 18.01
N ALA A 250 3.14 -13.92 16.84
CA ALA A 250 2.18 -13.21 16.01
C ALA A 250 0.82 -13.03 16.71
N ARG A 251 0.36 -14.01 17.53
CA ARG A 251 -0.87 -13.86 18.34
C ARG A 251 -0.71 -12.76 19.38
N GLU A 252 0.43 -12.70 20.06
CA GLU A 252 0.75 -11.66 21.05
C GLU A 252 0.76 -10.25 20.43
N LEU A 253 1.26 -10.13 19.20
CA LEU A 253 1.25 -8.88 18.43
C LEU A 253 -0.13 -8.50 17.86
N GLY A 254 -1.17 -9.31 18.11
CA GLY A 254 -2.54 -9.02 17.68
C GLY A 254 -2.77 -9.23 16.18
N VAL A 255 -1.99 -10.10 15.52
CA VAL A 255 -2.22 -10.49 14.13
C VAL A 255 -3.62 -11.12 14.00
N ASN A 256 -4.28 -10.88 12.86
CA ASN A 256 -5.64 -11.37 12.62
C ASN A 256 -5.73 -12.90 12.76
N LYS A 257 -6.79 -13.40 13.41
CA LYS A 257 -7.01 -14.84 13.67
C LYS A 257 -6.90 -15.72 12.40
N LYS A 258 -7.40 -15.26 11.25
CA LYS A 258 -7.32 -15.99 9.97
C LYS A 258 -5.88 -16.13 9.49
N ALA A 259 -5.07 -15.10 9.68
CA ALA A 259 -3.64 -15.14 9.35
C ALA A 259 -2.89 -16.13 10.25
N ILE A 260 -3.14 -16.07 11.57
CA ILE A 260 -2.58 -17.00 12.55
C ILE A 260 -2.95 -18.46 12.24
N GLN A 261 -4.22 -18.73 11.93
CA GLN A 261 -4.69 -20.07 11.55
C GLN A 261 -3.97 -20.58 10.31
N ARG A 262 -3.77 -19.72 9.30
CA ARG A 262 -3.01 -20.08 8.10
C ARG A 262 -1.56 -20.39 8.44
N MET A 263 -0.90 -19.54 9.23
CA MET A 263 0.49 -19.76 9.63
C MET A 263 0.65 -21.09 10.37
N ALA A 264 -0.22 -21.37 11.35
CA ALA A 264 -0.23 -22.63 12.09
C ALA A 264 -0.43 -23.84 11.17
N SER A 265 -1.44 -23.79 10.28
CA SER A 265 -1.72 -24.87 9.33
C SER A 265 -0.54 -25.17 8.41
N VAL A 266 0.14 -24.14 7.88
CA VAL A 266 1.31 -24.33 7.02
C VAL A 266 2.48 -24.92 7.81
N THR A 267 2.70 -24.46 9.04
CA THR A 267 3.73 -25.01 9.93
C THR A 267 3.46 -26.48 10.27
N ASP A 268 2.21 -26.87 10.54
CA ASP A 268 1.85 -28.25 10.84
C ASP A 268 2.00 -29.17 9.63
N GLN A 269 1.63 -28.70 8.43
CA GLN A 269 1.87 -29.43 7.19
C GLN A 269 3.37 -29.64 6.94
N ALA A 270 4.21 -28.62 7.18
CA ALA A 270 5.66 -28.75 7.06
C ALA A 270 6.21 -29.79 8.05
N ALA A 271 5.73 -29.80 9.30
CA ALA A 271 6.13 -30.78 10.31
C ALA A 271 5.70 -32.21 9.95
N GLN A 272 4.48 -32.39 9.41
CA GLN A 272 3.98 -33.68 8.95
C GLN A 272 4.86 -34.24 7.83
N ARG A 273 5.24 -33.41 6.84
CA ARG A 273 6.14 -33.83 5.74
C ARG A 273 7.50 -34.31 6.25
N GLN A 274 8.05 -33.64 7.25
CA GLN A 274 9.32 -34.06 7.88
C GLN A 274 9.18 -35.40 8.60
N SER A 275 8.10 -35.60 9.36
CA SER A 275 7.87 -36.86 10.07
C SER A 275 7.56 -38.05 9.14
N GLY A 276 6.81 -37.82 8.06
CA GLY A 276 6.43 -38.86 7.08
C GLY A 276 7.58 -39.36 6.22
N CYS A 277 8.66 -38.57 6.09
CA CYS A 277 9.89 -38.97 5.38
C CYS A 277 10.92 -39.69 6.27
N SER A 278 10.59 -40.02 7.53
CA SER A 278 11.53 -40.73 8.43
C SER A 278 11.96 -42.12 7.88
N GLY A 279 11.25 -42.67 6.89
CA GLY A 279 11.64 -43.87 6.15
C GLY A 279 12.32 -43.63 4.79
N CYS A 280 12.44 -42.39 4.31
CA CYS A 280 13.04 -42.04 3.01
C CYS A 280 14.50 -41.56 3.10
N ALA A 281 15.05 -41.41 4.31
CA ALA A 281 16.38 -40.85 4.55
C ALA A 281 17.56 -41.72 4.06
N THR A 282 17.32 -42.85 3.39
CA THR A 282 18.37 -43.73 2.86
C THR A 282 18.60 -43.65 1.35
N ALA A 283 17.83 -42.86 0.59
CA ALA A 283 18.03 -42.71 -0.86
C ALA A 283 18.70 -41.37 -1.22
N THR A 284 20.03 -41.35 -1.08
CA THR A 284 21.04 -40.56 -1.81
C THR A 284 20.61 -39.30 -2.59
N SER A 285 21.06 -38.15 -2.08
CA SER A 285 21.73 -37.04 -2.79
C SER A 285 21.50 -36.88 -4.30
N GLY A 286 20.76 -35.85 -4.72
CA GLY A 286 20.91 -35.34 -6.09
C GLY A 286 19.87 -34.36 -6.63
N GLY A 287 18.65 -34.29 -6.10
CA GLY A 287 17.58 -33.48 -6.71
C GLY A 287 16.74 -32.71 -5.69
N HIS A 288 16.77 -31.38 -5.76
CA HIS A 288 15.84 -30.53 -5.02
C HIS A 288 14.40 -30.70 -5.58
N PRO A 289 13.40 -31.07 -4.76
CA PRO A 289 12.01 -31.10 -5.21
C PRO A 289 11.45 -29.67 -5.41
N PRO A 290 10.53 -29.45 -6.36
CA PRO A 290 9.97 -28.13 -6.67
C PRO A 290 8.94 -27.70 -5.62
N TRP A 291 9.24 -26.61 -4.90
CA TRP A 291 8.40 -26.01 -3.84
C TRP A 291 7.19 -25.20 -4.35
N HIS A 292 7.08 -25.00 -5.67
CA HIS A 292 6.21 -23.97 -6.26
C HIS A 292 4.69 -24.15 -6.05
N ALA A 293 4.19 -25.34 -5.72
CA ALA A 293 2.73 -25.58 -5.66
C ALA A 293 2.04 -25.09 -4.37
N ALA A 294 2.77 -24.75 -3.30
CA ALA A 294 2.16 -24.41 -2.01
C ALA A 294 2.11 -22.89 -1.69
N VAL A 295 2.83 -22.04 -2.43
CA VAL A 295 3.13 -20.65 -2.01
C VAL A 295 2.14 -19.60 -2.58
N ALA A 296 1.38 -19.92 -3.63
CA ALA A 296 0.51 -18.97 -4.34
C ALA A 296 -0.62 -18.33 -3.49
N VAL A 297 -0.82 -18.72 -2.23
CA VAL A 297 -1.94 -18.24 -1.38
C VAL A 297 -1.49 -17.29 -0.25
N LEU A 298 -0.20 -16.98 -0.11
CA LEU A 298 0.32 -16.20 1.04
C LEU A 298 0.35 -14.67 0.86
N GLY A 299 0.32 -14.15 -0.38
CA GLY A 299 0.39 -12.71 -0.67
C GLY A 299 -0.74 -11.83 -0.07
N VAL A 300 -1.80 -12.43 0.47
CA VAL A 300 -2.99 -11.71 0.99
C VAL A 300 -2.81 -11.23 2.44
N LEU A 301 -1.84 -11.75 3.21
CA LEU A 301 -1.79 -11.51 4.66
C LEU A 301 -1.15 -10.17 5.09
N VAL A 302 -0.23 -9.60 4.31
CA VAL A 302 0.54 -8.40 4.72
C VAL A 302 -0.24 -7.09 4.54
N THR A 303 -1.34 -7.07 3.77
CA THR A 303 -2.12 -5.83 3.52
C THR A 303 -3.13 -5.47 4.61
N ALA A 304 -3.61 -6.41 5.42
CA ALA A 304 -4.77 -6.17 6.28
C ALA A 304 -4.45 -5.48 7.64
N ALA A 305 -3.17 -5.36 8.03
CA ALA A 305 -2.79 -4.83 9.35
C ALA A 305 -2.52 -3.31 9.39
N ALA A 306 -2.40 -2.63 8.24
CA ALA A 306 -1.92 -1.24 8.20
C ALA A 306 -3.01 -0.15 8.15
N THR A 307 -4.30 -0.49 8.00
CA THR A 307 -5.37 0.50 7.74
C THR A 307 -6.14 0.98 8.98
N ARG A 308 -5.69 0.68 10.21
CA ARG A 308 -6.44 1.03 11.44
C ARG A 308 -5.82 2.10 12.35
N ARG A 309 -4.90 2.95 11.87
CA ARG A 309 -4.40 4.10 12.64
C ARG A 309 -4.33 5.39 11.82
N ARG A 310 -5.01 6.42 12.36
CA ARG A 310 -5.02 7.86 12.02
C ARG A 310 -5.84 8.29 10.79
N ARG A 311 -7.14 8.52 11.04
CA ARG A 311 -7.76 9.78 10.61
C ARG A 311 -7.68 10.72 11.81
N ASP A 312 -6.67 11.57 11.85
CA ASP A 312 -6.77 12.84 12.57
C ASP A 312 -7.32 13.86 11.55
N PRO A 313 -8.30 14.70 11.92
CA PRO A 313 -8.81 15.74 11.03
C PRO A 313 -7.78 16.87 10.93
N LEU A 314 -7.51 17.31 9.69
CA LEU A 314 -7.16 18.70 9.40
C LEU A 314 -8.45 19.42 9.03
#